data_AF-A0A031K0M1-F1
#
_entry.id   AF-A0A031K0M1-F1
#
_cell.length_a   1.000
_cell.length_b   1.000
_cell.length_c   1.000
_cell.angle_alpha   90.00
_cell.angle_beta   90.00
_cell.angle_gamma   90.00
#
_symmetry.space_group_name_H-M   'P 1'
#
loop_
_entity.id
_entity.type
_entity.pdbx_description
1 polymer ?
#
loop_
_entity_poly.entity_id
_entity_poly.type
_entity_poly.pdbx_seq_one_letter_code
_entity_poly.pdbx_strand_id
1 'polypeptide(L)' 'MLVAETSGKAAPPSEGSLRTRMAEAGVSAPDECLPGVLSNLIVLQDHVATLRAFALDPRSASAMRFEA' A
#
# COMPACT_ATOMS: atom_id res chain seq x y z
N MET A 1 3.95 -23.82 22.58
CA MET A 1 3.08 -23.08 21.64
C MET A 1 3.97 -22.16 20.84
N LEU A 2 4.34 -22.57 19.62
CA LEU A 2 5.22 -21.78 18.75
C LEU A 2 4.42 -20.57 18.27
N VAL A 3 4.80 -19.39 18.73
CA VAL A 3 4.33 -18.12 18.16
C VAL A 3 4.96 -18.03 16.79
N ALA A 4 4.20 -18.40 15.76
CA ALA A 4 4.61 -18.15 14.39
C ALA A 4 4.72 -16.63 14.23
N GLU A 5 5.96 -16.14 14.07
CA GLU A 5 6.25 -14.82 13.55
C GLU A 5 5.61 -14.74 12.15
N THR A 6 4.36 -14.31 12.08
CA THR A 6 3.77 -13.92 10.81
C THR A 6 4.42 -12.60 10.43
N SER A 7 5.53 -12.69 9.69
CA SER A 7 5.99 -11.60 8.84
C SER A 7 4.78 -11.11 8.07
N GLY A 8 4.19 -10.00 8.53
CA GLY A 8 2.88 -9.51 8.12
C GLY A 8 2.93 -8.96 6.70
N LYS A 9 3.06 -9.85 5.71
CA LYS A 9 2.86 -9.51 4.30
C LYS A 9 1.42 -9.07 4.17
N ALA A 10 1.21 -7.77 3.94
CA ALA A 10 -0.10 -7.25 3.60
C ALA A 10 -0.64 -8.07 2.43
N ALA A 11 -1.94 -8.42 2.48
CA ALA A 11 -2.56 -9.18 1.40
C ALA A 11 -2.37 -8.41 0.07
N PRO A 12 -2.09 -9.11 -1.04
CA PRO A 12 -1.98 -8.45 -2.34
C PRO A 12 -3.29 -7.77 -2.70
N PRO A 13 -3.26 -6.62 -3.39
CA PRO A 13 -4.48 -5.97 -3.86
C PRO A 13 -5.23 -6.92 -4.81
N SER A 14 -6.55 -6.82 -4.78
CA SER A 14 -7.47 -7.51 -5.69
C SER A 14 -8.34 -6.48 -6.41
N GLU A 15 -8.89 -6.84 -7.57
CA GLU A 15 -9.82 -5.96 -8.29
C GLU A 15 -11.03 -5.55 -7.44
N GLY A 16 -11.55 -6.47 -6.62
CA GLY A 16 -12.66 -6.19 -5.71
C GLY A 16 -12.28 -5.12 -4.69
N SER A 17 -11.14 -5.30 -4.01
CA SER A 17 -10.64 -4.30 -3.06
C SER A 17 -10.32 -2.96 -3.72
N LEU A 18 -9.81 -2.98 -4.95
CA LEU A 18 -9.48 -1.78 -5.72
C LEU A 18 -10.75 -0.97 -6.01
N ARG A 19 -11.79 -1.62 -6.54
CA ARG A 19 -13.09 -0.96 -6.82
C ARG A 19 -13.69 -0.33 -5.56
N THR A 20 -13.69 -1.06 -4.44
CA THR A 20 -14.17 -0.53 -3.16
C THR A 20 -13.39 0.72 -2.74
N ARG A 21 -12.04 0.67 -2.76
CA ARG A 21 -11.19 1.81 -2.36
C ARG A 21 -11.32 3.01 -3.29
N MET A 22 -11.43 2.78 -4.60
CA MET A 22 -11.63 3.87 -5.56
C MET A 22 -12.98 4.55 -5.34
N ALA A 23 -14.04 3.79 -5.07
CA ALA A 23 -15.35 4.33 -4.73
C ALA A 23 -15.33 5.14 -3.41
N GLU A 24 -14.67 4.62 -2.36
CA GLU A 24 -14.48 5.33 -1.09
C GLU A 24 -13.73 6.66 -1.26
N ALA A 25 -12.77 6.71 -2.18
CA ALA A 25 -11.99 7.90 -2.51
C ALA A 25 -12.71 8.86 -3.49
N GLY A 26 -13.91 8.51 -3.96
CA GLY A 26 -14.63 9.28 -4.99
C GLY A 26 -13.95 9.28 -6.36
N VAL A 27 -13.05 8.32 -6.61
CA VAL A 27 -12.33 8.16 -7.88
C VAL A 27 -13.14 7.27 -8.81
N SER A 28 -13.58 7.83 -9.93
CA SER A 28 -14.18 7.07 -11.03
C SER A 28 -13.14 6.80 -12.12
N ALA A 29 -13.02 5.55 -12.55
CA ALA A 29 -12.20 5.15 -13.69
C ALA A 29 -12.95 4.12 -14.54
N PRO A 30 -12.72 4.11 -15.87
CA PRO A 30 -13.22 3.05 -16.74
C PRO A 30 -12.74 1.66 -16.27
N ASP A 31 -13.61 0.65 -16.39
CA ASP A 31 -13.27 -0.72 -15.97
C ASP A 31 -12.05 -1.29 -16.71
N GLU A 32 -11.85 -0.89 -17.97
CA GLU A 32 -10.68 -1.24 -18.78
C GLU A 32 -9.34 -0.75 -18.19
N CYS A 33 -9.36 0.25 -17.32
CA CYS A 33 -8.17 0.75 -16.64
C CYS A 33 -7.82 -0.08 -15.39
N LEU A 34 -8.78 -0.81 -14.81
CA LEU A 34 -8.58 -1.52 -13.53
C LEU A 34 -7.45 -2.55 -13.55
N PRO A 35 -7.25 -3.36 -14.62
CA PRO A 35 -6.12 -4.28 -14.68
C PRO A 35 -4.76 -3.57 -14.60
N GLY A 36 -4.63 -2.42 -15.28
CA GLY A 36 -3.40 -1.62 -15.27
C GLY A 36 -3.16 -0.99 -13.89
N VAL A 37 -4.20 -0.46 -13.26
CA VAL A 37 -4.11 0.08 -11.89
C VAL A 37 -3.72 -1.01 -10.90
N LEU A 38 -4.32 -2.20 -11.00
CA LEU A 38 -3.99 -3.34 -10.15
C LEU A 38 -2.52 -3.75 -10.30
N SER A 39 -2.02 -3.86 -11.53
CA SER A 39 -0.62 -4.19 -11.81
C SER A 39 0.34 -3.18 -11.18
N ASN A 40 0.05 -1.88 -11.33
CA ASN A 40 0.86 -0.82 -10.72
C ASN A 40 0.88 -0.91 -9.20
N LEU A 41 -0.26 -1.21 -8.57
CA LEU A 41 -0.36 -1.33 -7.11
C LEU A 41 0.42 -2.52 -6.56
N ILE A 42 0.46 -3.65 -7.27
CA ILE A 42 1.27 -4.82 -6.88
C ILE A 42 2.76 -4.42 -6.82
N VAL A 43 3.27 -3.75 -7.85
CA VAL A 43 4.66 -3.27 -7.90
C VAL A 43 4.95 -2.29 -6.75
N LEU A 44 4.03 -1.36 -6.49
CA LEU A 44 4.18 -0.41 -5.39
C LEU A 44 4.16 -1.10 -4.01
N GLN A 45 3.35 -2.12 -3.83
CA GLN A 45 3.32 -2.90 -2.59
C GLN A 45 4.64 -3.61 -2.33
N ASP A 46 5.25 -4.21 -3.36
CA ASP A 46 6.57 -4.84 -3.27
C ASP A 46 7.67 -3.81 -2.93
N HIS A 47 7.57 -2.63 -3.54
CA HIS A 47 8.49 -1.53 -3.22
C HIS A 47 8.34 -1.07 -1.76
N VAL A 48 7.12 -0.88 -1.27
CA VAL A 48 6.85 -0.53 0.13
C VAL A 48 7.33 -1.62 1.08
N ALA A 49 7.17 -2.90 0.72
CA ALA A 49 7.70 -4.02 1.52
C ALA A 49 9.23 -3.94 1.66
N THR A 50 9.92 -3.56 0.59
CA THR A 50 11.37 -3.30 0.61
C THR A 50 11.71 -2.13 1.53
N LEU A 51 10.94 -1.04 1.48
CA LEU A 51 11.16 0.13 2.34
C LEU A 51 10.89 -0.15 3.83
N ARG A 52 9.88 -0.97 4.15
CA ARG A 52 9.55 -1.35 5.54
C ARG A 52 10.63 -2.19 6.22
N ALA A 53 11.51 -2.82 5.44
CA ALA A 53 12.66 -3.53 5.99
C ALA A 53 13.68 -2.56 6.61
N PHE A 54 13.65 -1.27 6.24
CA PHE A 54 14.40 -0.23 6.92
C PHE A 54 13.64 0.19 8.18
N ALA A 55 14.24 0.00 9.36
CA ALA A 55 13.67 0.46 10.61
C ALA A 55 13.53 2.00 10.56
N LEU A 56 12.29 2.48 10.65
CA LEU A 56 12.03 3.92 10.84
C LEU A 56 12.47 4.27 12.27
N ASP A 57 13.47 5.14 12.40
CA ASP A 57 13.79 5.73 13.70
C ASP A 57 12.55 6.53 14.15
N PRO A 58 12.04 6.33 15.37
CA PRO A 58 10.93 7.13 15.90
C PRO A 58 11.20 8.65 15.89
N ARG A 59 12.46 9.06 15.82
CA ARG A 59 12.91 10.46 15.66
C ARG A 59 13.07 10.89 14.21
N SER A 60 12.90 9.98 13.23
CA SER A 60 12.81 10.34 11.82
C SER A 60 11.58 11.21 11.62
N ALA A 61 11.79 12.53 11.60
CA ALA A 61 10.78 13.48 11.18
C ALA A 61 10.39 13.20 9.72
N SER A 62 9.12 13.45 9.38
CA SER A 62 8.71 13.57 7.98
C SER A 62 9.68 14.50 7.24
N ALA A 63 10.11 14.09 6.03
CA ALA A 63 10.99 14.92 5.20
C ALA A 63 10.39 16.31 4.93
N MET A 64 9.06 16.43 4.99
CA MET A 64 8.35 17.71 5.01
C MET A 64 7.98 18.08 6.45
N ARG A 65 8.54 19.20 6.94
CA ARG A 65 8.05 19.91 8.12
C ARG A 65 7.01 20.92 7.65
N PHE A 66 5.80 20.85 8.21
CA PHE A 66 4.78 21.85 7.98
C PHE A 66 4.92 22.90 9.09
N GLU A 67 5.33 24.12 8.72
CA GLU A 67 5.25 25.28 9.61
C GLU A 67 3.84 25.88 9.50
N ALA A 68 3.22 26.15 10.64
CA ALA A 68 1.85 26.66 10.76
C ALA A 68 1.79 28.19 10.60
#